data_AF-A0A8J5MBQ8-F1
#
_entry.id   AF-A0A8J5MBQ8-F1
#
_cell.length_a   1.000
_cell.length_b   1.000
_cell.length_c   1.000
_cell.angle_alpha   90.00
_cell.angle_beta   90.00
_cell.angle_gamma   90.00
#
_symmetry.space_group_name_H-M   'P 1'
#
loop_
_entity.id
_entity.type
_entity.pdbx_description
1 polymer ?
#
loop_
_entity_poly.entity_id
_entity_poly.type
_entity_poly.pdbx_seq_one_letter_code
_entity_poly.pdbx_strand_id
1 'polypeptide(L)'
;MGRSRHHHQTRATHYDQRQTRDANEYDESKRRKMIRWIKSRFGYVEPELHSRPRDRSSLSKSGRSGGSNSSFCNLQYTPSYRMDYRTHVLIVGGGIGGLCLAQGLKKHGIPFTVFERDPSPNYRTQGYRVRINHDGYEALKTNLSPENFEVFLRATGHFQPGFKYLDAGTGGDAPPNAQFSHKSKVTKNVFSADRAMLRSLLLTDLNENEIQYGMAFKSFHVQPNGRVEVTFENGKIVEGSVLVGADGTTSRVRRQYVPGVATLLDTDSGAIYGKTLLTPEIESFFETDSTTMVISKSPMMSLVMEPRCKIQADLKEFATISNSDIPDLQNYICWVLIARAQHFHRNEETTVQDLFSMTPAQVANLSNDMTRDWCPQIRSIFENQAPEWSSFLRISTMSPDIRHWQPSTVTLIGDAVHTMAPAGIGCNTALRDAQMLTKYFYEMGVGLDAIAQYEHNMRQYGSEGISISMDAGKMMYNLPGVEDMRAVVY
;
A
#
# COMPACT_ATOMS: atom_id res chain seq x y z
N MET A 1 -19.53 19.54 68.06
CA MET A 1 -18.61 20.57 67.53
C MET A 1 -17.40 19.83 66.99
N GLY A 2 -16.91 19.93 65.76
CA GLY A 2 -17.25 20.71 64.57
C GLY A 2 -16.64 20.01 63.33
N ARG A 3 -17.17 20.34 62.16
CA ARG A 3 -16.93 19.75 60.84
C ARG A 3 -15.51 20.00 60.29
N SER A 4 -14.97 19.06 59.50
CA SER A 4 -14.54 19.33 58.11
C SER A 4 -14.19 18.03 57.37
N ARG A 5 -14.99 17.67 56.37
CA ARG A 5 -14.63 16.76 55.27
C ARG A 5 -14.38 17.64 54.06
N HIS A 6 -13.18 17.64 53.50
CA HIS A 6 -12.93 18.23 52.18
C HIS A 6 -12.72 17.15 51.13
N HIS A 7 -13.59 17.19 50.13
CA HIS A 7 -13.50 16.50 48.85
C HIS A 7 -12.24 16.93 48.09
N HIS A 8 -11.37 15.96 47.77
CA HIS A 8 -10.46 16.05 46.63
C HIS A 8 -10.83 14.95 45.63
N GLN A 9 -11.82 15.26 44.79
CA GLN A 9 -12.03 14.61 43.50
C GLN A 9 -12.52 15.68 42.52
N THR A 10 -12.19 15.50 41.25
CA THR A 10 -12.63 16.29 40.07
C THR A 10 -12.03 17.70 39.88
N ARG A 11 -10.84 17.76 39.28
CA ARG A 11 -10.45 18.89 38.40
C ARG A 11 -9.54 18.49 37.23
N ALA A 12 -8.84 17.35 37.29
CA ALA A 12 -8.00 16.85 36.20
C ALA A 12 -8.78 16.19 35.04
N THR A 13 -9.91 15.53 35.31
CA THR A 13 -10.69 14.82 34.28
C THR A 13 -11.53 15.73 33.38
N HIS A 14 -11.88 16.94 33.84
CA HIS A 14 -12.68 17.88 33.05
C HIS A 14 -11.86 18.77 32.10
N TYR A 15 -10.55 18.92 32.33
CA TYR A 15 -9.68 19.70 31.45
C TYR A 15 -9.33 18.90 30.18
N ASP A 16 -9.06 17.60 30.35
CA ASP A 16 -8.69 16.67 29.27
C ASP A 16 -9.88 16.34 28.36
N GLN A 17 -11.09 16.20 28.93
CA GLN A 17 -12.33 16.02 28.16
C GLN A 17 -12.78 17.29 27.42
N ARG A 18 -12.42 18.48 27.90
CA ARG A 18 -12.72 19.73 27.18
C ARG A 18 -11.72 19.96 26.04
N GLN A 19 -10.42 19.71 26.24
CA GLN A 19 -9.45 19.80 25.14
C GLN A 19 -9.71 18.78 24.02
N THR A 20 -10.06 17.54 24.35
CA THR A 20 -10.41 16.52 23.34
C THR A 20 -11.73 16.86 22.62
N ARG A 21 -12.72 17.41 23.32
CA ARG A 21 -13.99 17.82 22.72
C ARG A 21 -13.87 19.11 21.90
N ASP A 22 -13.08 20.07 22.34
CA ASP A 22 -12.79 21.31 21.61
C ASP A 22 -11.90 21.03 20.39
N ALA A 23 -10.96 20.08 20.48
CA ALA A 23 -10.18 19.59 19.33
C ALA A 23 -11.07 18.85 18.32
N ASN A 24 -11.99 17.99 18.78
CA ASN A 24 -12.94 17.28 17.92
C ASN A 24 -13.98 18.22 17.28
N GLU A 25 -14.51 19.22 18.00
CA GLU A 25 -15.41 20.23 17.43
C GLU A 25 -14.67 21.17 16.46
N TYR A 26 -13.40 21.47 16.73
CA TYR A 26 -12.53 22.23 15.82
C TYR A 26 -12.25 21.47 14.52
N ASP A 27 -11.99 20.17 14.61
CA ASP A 27 -11.76 19.29 13.46
C ASP A 27 -13.05 19.05 12.64
N GLU A 28 -14.20 18.93 13.31
CA GLU A 28 -15.50 18.79 12.64
C GLU A 28 -15.96 20.11 11.98
N SER A 29 -15.66 21.26 12.58
CA SER A 29 -15.88 22.59 11.99
C SER A 29 -15.01 22.78 10.73
N LYS A 30 -13.75 22.34 10.76
CA LYS A 30 -12.85 22.32 9.59
C LYS A 30 -13.35 21.40 8.49
N ARG A 31 -13.78 20.17 8.84
CA ARG A 31 -14.40 19.22 7.91
C ARG A 31 -15.64 19.80 7.23
N ARG A 32 -16.53 20.48 7.97
CA ARG A 32 -17.71 21.16 7.41
C ARG A 32 -17.35 22.32 6.49
N LYS A 33 -16.26 23.05 6.76
CA LYS A 33 -15.74 24.09 5.85
C LYS A 33 -15.16 23.49 4.57
N MET A 34 -14.46 22.36 4.65
CA MET A 34 -13.92 21.63 3.49
C MET A 34 -15.04 21.10 2.58
N ILE A 35 -16.06 20.45 3.16
CA ILE A 35 -17.24 20.01 2.42
C ILE A 35 -17.95 21.18 1.73
N ARG A 36 -18.04 22.34 2.40
CA ARG A 36 -18.67 23.55 1.83
C ARG A 36 -17.83 24.16 0.71
N TRP A 37 -16.50 24.10 0.82
CA TRP A 37 -15.56 24.57 -0.20
C TRP A 37 -15.62 23.68 -1.46
N ILE A 38 -15.58 22.36 -1.31
CA ILE A 38 -15.74 21.38 -2.41
C ILE A 38 -17.07 21.61 -3.15
N LYS A 39 -18.17 21.76 -2.42
CA LYS A 39 -19.50 22.06 -2.98
C LYS A 39 -19.56 23.37 -3.77
N SER A 40 -18.77 24.38 -3.37
CA SER A 40 -18.74 25.69 -4.03
C SER A 40 -17.93 25.72 -5.33
N ARG A 41 -16.97 24.79 -5.50
CA ARG A 41 -16.01 24.81 -6.62
C ARG A 41 -16.39 23.86 -7.76
N PHE A 42 -17.07 22.76 -7.46
CA PHE A 42 -17.36 21.70 -8.44
C PHE A 42 -18.83 21.57 -8.82
N GLY A 43 -19.72 22.41 -8.26
CA GLY A 43 -21.15 22.31 -8.50
C GLY A 43 -21.75 21.09 -7.81
N TYR A 44 -22.97 21.23 -7.32
CA TYR A 44 -23.70 20.14 -6.70
C TYR A 44 -24.45 19.39 -7.80
N VAL A 45 -24.15 18.11 -8.02
CA VAL A 45 -25.17 17.20 -8.57
C VAL A 45 -25.96 16.74 -7.35
N GLU A 46 -27.16 17.28 -7.19
CA GLU A 46 -28.12 16.73 -6.22
C GLU A 46 -28.30 15.25 -6.55
N PRO A 47 -28.16 14.32 -5.58
CA PRO A 47 -28.75 13.01 -5.77
C PRO A 47 -30.23 13.26 -6.05
N GLU A 48 -30.76 12.73 -7.15
CA GLU A 48 -32.21 12.72 -7.37
C GLU A 48 -32.86 12.04 -6.16
N LEU A 49 -33.32 12.86 -5.21
CA LEU A 49 -34.32 12.48 -4.25
C LEU A 49 -35.54 12.15 -5.09
N HIS A 50 -35.81 10.86 -5.28
CA HIS A 50 -37.12 10.41 -5.75
C HIS A 50 -38.17 11.07 -4.87
N SER A 51 -38.77 12.12 -5.41
CA SER A 51 -39.87 12.84 -4.79
C SER A 51 -41.01 11.84 -4.68
N ARG A 52 -41.35 11.47 -3.44
CA ARG A 52 -42.64 10.84 -3.16
C ARG A 52 -43.71 11.78 -3.73
N PRO A 53 -44.59 11.34 -4.64
CA PRO A 53 -45.70 12.16 -5.04
C PRO A 53 -46.55 12.44 -3.81
N ARG A 54 -46.69 13.72 -3.47
CA ARG A 54 -47.72 14.16 -2.54
C ARG A 54 -49.06 13.90 -3.23
N ASP A 55 -49.85 12.98 -2.68
CA ASP A 55 -51.28 12.89 -2.97
C ASP A 55 -51.91 14.26 -2.73
N ARG A 56 -52.26 14.94 -3.82
CA ARG A 56 -53.27 15.98 -3.82
C ARG A 56 -54.55 15.35 -4.34
N SER A 57 -55.45 15.12 -3.39
CA SER A 57 -56.87 14.91 -3.64
C SER A 57 -57.44 16.05 -4.50
N SER A 58 -57.92 15.71 -5.70
CA SER A 58 -58.97 16.48 -6.36
C SER A 58 -59.79 15.56 -7.25
N LEU A 59 -61.08 15.52 -6.95
CA LEU A 59 -62.14 14.81 -7.65
C LEU A 59 -62.20 15.18 -9.16
N SER A 60 -62.42 14.20 -10.04
CA SER A 60 -63.61 14.18 -10.93
C SER A 60 -63.66 12.96 -11.88
N LYS A 61 -64.78 12.23 -11.76
CA LYS A 61 -65.63 11.53 -12.74
C LYS A 61 -65.06 10.90 -14.04
N SER A 62 -65.44 9.63 -14.17
CA SER A 62 -66.08 8.94 -15.32
C SER A 62 -65.23 8.36 -16.46
N GLY A 63 -65.48 7.10 -16.80
CA GLY A 63 -65.13 6.50 -18.10
C GLY A 63 -64.91 4.99 -18.06
N ARG A 64 -65.62 4.24 -18.91
CA ARG A 64 -65.72 2.76 -18.99
C ARG A 64 -64.62 2.12 -19.87
N SER A 65 -64.50 0.78 -19.72
CA SER A 65 -64.12 -0.27 -20.71
C SER A 65 -62.71 -0.22 -21.33
N GLY A 66 -61.98 -1.30 -21.62
CA GLY A 66 -62.19 -2.75 -21.60
C GLY A 66 -61.14 -3.40 -22.52
N GLY A 67 -60.65 -4.60 -22.17
CA GLY A 67 -59.80 -5.50 -23.00
C GLY A 67 -58.36 -5.05 -23.24
N SER A 68 -57.36 -5.90 -23.50
CA SER A 68 -57.17 -7.35 -23.49
C SER A 68 -55.67 -7.61 -23.75
N ASN A 69 -55.12 -8.70 -23.19
CA ASN A 69 -53.90 -9.41 -23.59
C ASN A 69 -52.55 -8.67 -23.60
N SER A 70 -51.65 -9.07 -22.68
CA SER A 70 -50.54 -9.98 -23.03
C SER A 70 -49.65 -10.20 -21.81
N SER A 71 -49.49 -11.47 -21.46
CA SER A 71 -48.66 -11.94 -20.37
C SER A 71 -47.18 -11.78 -20.72
N PHE A 72 -46.52 -10.80 -20.11
CA PHE A 72 -45.08 -10.83 -19.88
C PHE A 72 -44.84 -10.80 -18.38
N CYS A 73 -44.48 -11.96 -17.83
CA CYS A 73 -43.97 -12.08 -16.47
C CYS A 73 -42.65 -11.30 -16.36
N ASN A 74 -42.73 -10.02 -16.04
CA ASN A 74 -41.60 -9.29 -15.48
C ASN A 74 -41.43 -9.76 -14.03
N LEU A 75 -40.64 -10.81 -13.83
CA LEU A 75 -39.98 -11.01 -12.54
C LEU A 75 -39.04 -9.82 -12.36
N GLN A 76 -39.53 -8.78 -11.69
CA GLN A 76 -38.68 -7.73 -11.13
C GLN A 76 -37.84 -8.38 -10.03
N TYR A 77 -36.67 -8.90 -10.43
CA TYR A 77 -35.59 -9.20 -9.51
C TYR A 77 -35.14 -7.87 -8.89
N THR A 78 -35.66 -7.58 -7.71
CA THR A 78 -35.09 -6.57 -6.83
C THR A 78 -34.09 -7.29 -5.94
N PRO A 79 -32.77 -7.03 -6.03
CA PRO A 79 -31.85 -7.54 -5.04
C PRO A 79 -32.21 -6.85 -3.72
N SER A 80 -32.76 -7.61 -2.79
CA SER A 80 -33.02 -7.15 -1.43
C SER A 80 -31.68 -7.06 -0.69
N TYR A 81 -30.88 -6.05 -0.99
CA TYR A 81 -29.69 -5.73 -0.22
C TYR A 81 -30.10 -5.11 1.12
N ARG A 82 -30.61 -5.94 2.03
CA ARG A 82 -30.51 -5.60 3.46
C ARG A 82 -29.03 -5.71 3.78
N MET A 83 -28.38 -4.58 4.04
CA MET A 83 -27.08 -4.52 4.69
C MET A 83 -27.16 -5.36 5.97
N ASP A 84 -26.68 -6.60 5.90
CA ASP A 84 -26.60 -7.45 7.06
C ASP A 84 -25.41 -6.97 7.89
N TYR A 85 -25.68 -6.30 9.01
CA TYR A 85 -24.67 -5.91 10.00
C TYR A 85 -23.88 -7.12 10.56
N ARG A 86 -24.22 -8.36 10.17
CA ARG A 86 -23.45 -9.58 10.46
C ARG A 86 -22.22 -9.79 9.58
N THR A 87 -22.03 -8.99 8.53
CA THR A 87 -20.91 -9.14 7.59
C THR A 87 -19.85 -8.06 7.85
N HIS A 88 -18.78 -8.41 8.56
CA HIS A 88 -17.70 -7.47 8.92
C HIS A 88 -16.32 -8.06 8.57
N VAL A 89 -15.56 -7.34 7.74
CA VAL A 89 -14.21 -7.77 7.30
C VAL A 89 -13.14 -7.19 8.21
N LEU A 90 -12.31 -8.05 8.81
CA LEU A 90 -11.14 -7.67 9.59
C LEU A 90 -9.91 -7.66 8.69
N ILE A 91 -9.23 -6.53 8.54
CA ILE A 91 -8.01 -6.41 7.74
C ILE A 91 -6.84 -6.17 8.69
N VAL A 92 -5.88 -7.08 8.74
CA VAL A 92 -4.68 -6.93 9.57
C VAL A 92 -3.55 -6.38 8.71
N GLY A 93 -3.18 -5.11 8.91
CA GLY A 93 -2.11 -4.41 8.21
C GLY A 93 -2.60 -3.20 7.43
N GLY A 94 -2.15 -2.00 7.82
CA GLY A 94 -2.46 -0.72 7.15
C GLY A 94 -1.53 -0.39 5.98
N GLY A 95 -0.96 -1.39 5.31
CA GLY A 95 -0.11 -1.20 4.12
C GLY A 95 -0.89 -0.80 2.88
N ILE A 96 -0.21 -0.59 1.74
CA ILE A 96 -0.84 -0.18 0.48
C ILE A 96 -1.95 -1.15 0.05
N GLY A 97 -1.70 -2.47 0.08
CA GLY A 97 -2.72 -3.48 -0.27
C GLY A 97 -3.92 -3.47 0.68
N GLY A 98 -3.68 -3.47 2.00
CA GLY A 98 -4.74 -3.47 3.01
C GLY A 98 -5.62 -2.23 2.97
N LEU A 99 -5.01 -1.05 2.79
CA LEU A 99 -5.77 0.20 2.66
C LEU A 99 -6.48 0.32 1.30
N CYS A 100 -5.90 -0.20 0.22
CA CYS A 100 -6.58 -0.27 -1.07
C CYS A 100 -7.83 -1.17 -1.01
N LEU A 101 -7.74 -2.29 -0.29
CA LEU A 101 -8.89 -3.14 -0.03
C LEU A 101 -9.95 -2.38 0.78
N ALA A 102 -9.55 -1.70 1.86
CA ALA A 102 -10.45 -0.87 2.67
C ALA A 102 -11.21 0.17 1.83
N GLN A 103 -10.54 0.89 0.93
CA GLN A 103 -11.19 1.84 0.03
C GLN A 103 -12.20 1.16 -0.91
N GLY A 104 -11.85 0.01 -1.47
CA GLY A 104 -12.76 -0.80 -2.28
C GLY A 104 -14.00 -1.26 -1.50
N LEU A 105 -13.83 -1.79 -0.30
CA LEU A 105 -14.94 -2.19 0.57
C LEU A 105 -15.84 -1.01 0.94
N LYS A 106 -15.24 0.13 1.30
CA LYS A 106 -15.93 1.38 1.60
C LYS A 106 -16.81 1.84 0.45
N LYS A 107 -16.26 1.83 -0.78
CA LYS A 107 -16.97 2.22 -2.01
C LYS A 107 -18.21 1.36 -2.26
N HIS A 108 -18.18 0.08 -1.87
CA HIS A 108 -19.30 -0.85 -2.00
C HIS A 108 -20.16 -0.98 -0.73
N GLY A 109 -19.91 -0.17 0.31
CA GLY A 109 -20.65 -0.18 1.57
C GLY A 109 -20.49 -1.48 2.38
N ILE A 110 -19.41 -2.23 2.16
CA ILE A 110 -19.12 -3.47 2.90
C ILE A 110 -18.46 -3.08 4.23
N PRO A 111 -19.00 -3.48 5.40
CA PRO A 111 -18.40 -3.14 6.70
C PRO A 111 -17.01 -3.77 6.89
N PHE A 112 -16.04 -2.98 7.37
CA PHE A 112 -14.69 -3.43 7.65
C PHE A 112 -14.02 -2.66 8.79
N THR A 113 -12.92 -3.21 9.30
CA THR A 113 -11.96 -2.49 10.13
C THR A 113 -10.53 -2.91 9.77
N VAL A 114 -9.65 -1.93 9.57
CA VAL A 114 -8.22 -2.11 9.40
C VAL A 114 -7.52 -2.01 10.75
N PHE A 115 -6.64 -2.96 11.05
CA PHE A 115 -5.83 -2.99 12.26
C PHE A 115 -4.37 -2.81 11.90
N GLU A 116 -3.78 -1.69 12.30
CA GLU A 116 -2.38 -1.34 12.06
C GLU A 116 -1.58 -1.47 13.36
N ARG A 117 -0.41 -2.10 13.27
CA ARG A 117 0.48 -2.31 14.43
C ARG A 117 1.19 -1.02 14.83
N ASP A 118 1.49 -0.17 13.86
CA ASP A 118 2.16 1.10 14.11
C ASP A 118 1.23 1.99 14.97
N PRO A 119 1.78 2.78 15.92
CA PRO A 119 0.97 3.55 16.88
C PRO A 119 0.30 4.78 16.26
N SER A 120 0.77 5.25 15.11
CA SER A 120 0.26 6.44 14.43
C SER A 120 0.51 6.37 12.92
N PRO A 121 -0.24 7.14 12.10
CA PRO A 121 -0.05 7.17 10.64
C PRO A 121 1.35 7.63 10.21
N ASN A 122 1.98 8.51 10.99
CA ASN A 122 3.27 9.14 10.67
C ASN A 122 4.48 8.42 11.31
N TYR A 123 4.29 7.22 11.86
CA TYR A 123 5.35 6.51 12.59
C TYR A 123 6.57 6.15 11.72
N ARG A 124 6.38 5.92 10.41
CA ARG A 124 7.47 5.59 9.48
C ARG A 124 7.86 6.80 8.64
N THR A 125 9.11 7.23 8.77
CA THR A 125 9.75 8.22 7.87
C THR A 125 10.17 7.63 6.51
N GLN A 126 10.02 6.31 6.33
CA GLN A 126 10.43 5.58 5.12
C GLN A 126 9.45 5.79 3.95
N GLY A 127 9.64 6.88 3.21
CA GLY A 127 9.00 7.10 1.91
C GLY A 127 9.96 6.80 0.77
N TYR A 128 9.92 5.59 0.20
CA TYR A 128 10.54 5.30 -1.11
C TYR A 128 9.49 5.39 -2.21
N ARG A 129 9.93 5.55 -3.46
CA ARG A 129 9.01 5.59 -4.61
C ARG A 129 8.61 4.19 -5.04
N VAL A 130 7.37 4.08 -5.51
CA VAL A 130 6.76 2.86 -6.02
C VAL A 130 6.31 3.13 -7.44
N ARG A 131 6.78 2.29 -8.37
CA ARG A 131 6.27 2.27 -9.74
C ARG A 131 4.88 1.64 -9.75
N ILE A 132 3.88 2.39 -10.23
CA ILE A 132 2.53 1.91 -10.49
C ILE A 132 2.42 1.56 -11.97
N ASN A 133 2.19 0.29 -12.27
CA ASN A 133 1.98 -0.21 -13.63
C ASN A 133 0.48 -0.23 -13.98
N HIS A 134 0.13 -0.84 -15.11
CA HIS A 134 -1.27 -0.95 -15.54
C HIS A 134 -2.18 -1.63 -14.50
N ASP A 135 -1.74 -2.74 -13.91
CA ASP A 135 -2.52 -3.48 -12.90
C ASP A 135 -2.74 -2.62 -11.65
N GLY A 136 -1.70 -1.94 -11.17
CA GLY A 136 -1.82 -1.01 -10.04
C GLY A 136 -2.71 0.20 -10.36
N TYR A 137 -2.64 0.72 -11.58
CA TYR A 137 -3.50 1.81 -12.05
C TYR A 137 -4.98 1.41 -12.06
N GLU A 138 -5.32 0.26 -12.66
CA GLU A 138 -6.71 -0.21 -12.71
C GLU A 138 -7.25 -0.54 -11.32
N ALA A 139 -6.40 -1.09 -10.43
CA ALA A 139 -6.77 -1.34 -9.05
C ALA A 139 -7.11 -0.05 -8.30
N LEU A 140 -6.25 0.98 -8.38
CA LEU A 140 -6.50 2.28 -7.76
C LEU A 140 -7.74 2.95 -8.34
N LYS A 141 -7.90 2.94 -9.67
CA LYS A 141 -9.09 3.49 -10.36
C LYS A 141 -10.39 2.82 -9.91
N THR A 142 -10.34 1.50 -9.71
CA THR A 142 -11.51 0.71 -9.32
C THR A 142 -11.88 0.93 -7.86
N ASN A 143 -10.90 0.95 -6.97
CA ASN A 143 -11.14 0.96 -5.52
C ASN A 143 -11.26 2.36 -4.92
N LEU A 144 -10.62 3.38 -5.51
CA LEU A 144 -10.76 4.76 -5.04
C LEU A 144 -12.08 5.38 -5.51
N SER A 145 -12.50 6.43 -4.79
CA SER A 145 -13.51 7.36 -5.30
C SER A 145 -12.95 8.14 -6.51
N PRO A 146 -13.81 8.65 -7.41
CA PRO A 146 -13.36 9.47 -8.53
C PRO A 146 -12.49 10.66 -8.09
N GLU A 147 -12.82 11.28 -6.95
CA GLU A 147 -12.10 12.42 -6.39
C GLU A 147 -10.71 12.02 -5.91
N ASN A 148 -10.60 10.93 -5.13
CA ASN A 148 -9.31 10.45 -4.62
C ASN A 148 -8.43 9.89 -5.76
N PHE A 149 -9.04 9.30 -6.79
CA PHE A 149 -8.29 8.87 -7.97
C PHE A 149 -7.74 10.04 -8.77
N GLU A 150 -8.50 11.13 -8.92
CA GLU A 150 -8.01 12.35 -9.55
C GLU A 150 -6.86 12.98 -8.74
N VAL A 151 -6.93 12.94 -7.41
CA VAL A 151 -5.82 13.35 -6.54
C VAL A 151 -4.58 12.51 -6.80
N PHE A 152 -4.72 11.18 -6.93
CA PHE A 152 -3.61 10.30 -7.32
C PHE A 152 -2.99 10.77 -8.64
N LEU A 153 -3.78 10.96 -9.70
CA LEU A 153 -3.28 11.38 -11.01
C LEU A 153 -2.50 12.69 -10.97
N ARG A 154 -2.94 13.65 -10.15
CA ARG A 154 -2.26 14.95 -10.00
C ARG A 154 -0.99 14.88 -9.16
N ALA A 155 -0.99 14.00 -8.16
CA ALA A 155 0.14 13.81 -7.24
C ALA A 155 1.23 12.92 -7.83
N THR A 156 0.88 12.05 -8.78
CA THR A 156 1.83 11.20 -9.49
C THR A 156 2.13 11.76 -10.87
N GLY A 157 3.35 12.26 -11.06
CA GLY A 157 3.83 12.69 -12.35
C GLY A 157 3.91 11.53 -13.35
N HIS A 158 3.71 11.85 -14.63
CA HIS A 158 4.03 10.95 -15.72
C HIS A 158 5.55 10.87 -15.88
N PHE A 159 6.09 9.65 -16.05
CA PHE A 159 7.49 9.45 -16.43
C PHE A 159 7.58 8.73 -17.78
N GLN A 160 8.68 8.94 -18.50
CA GLN A 160 8.88 8.31 -19.79
C GLN A 160 9.08 6.80 -19.62
N PRO A 161 8.27 5.95 -20.28
CA PRO A 161 8.45 4.51 -20.21
C PRO A 161 9.82 4.12 -20.77
N GLY A 162 10.60 3.37 -19.99
CA GLY A 162 11.92 2.91 -20.39
C GLY A 162 12.88 2.82 -19.21
N PHE A 163 14.07 2.32 -19.50
CA PHE A 163 15.21 2.30 -18.59
C PHE A 163 16.42 2.82 -19.34
N LYS A 164 17.13 3.79 -18.75
CA LYS A 164 18.49 4.14 -19.17
C LYS A 164 19.45 3.27 -18.38
N TYR A 165 20.40 2.64 -19.06
CA TYR A 165 21.39 1.79 -18.41
C TYR A 165 22.75 2.45 -18.47
N LEU A 166 23.38 2.64 -17.32
CA LEU A 166 24.72 3.21 -17.19
C LEU A 166 25.69 2.21 -16.58
N ASP A 167 26.95 2.28 -16.99
CA ASP A 167 28.04 1.56 -16.35
C ASP A 167 28.60 2.36 -15.17
N ALA A 168 28.72 1.72 -14.00
CA ALA A 168 29.12 2.38 -12.76
C ALA A 168 30.54 2.98 -12.79
N GLY A 169 31.46 2.35 -13.54
CA GLY A 169 32.86 2.78 -13.59
C GLY A 169 33.10 3.91 -14.57
N THR A 170 32.41 3.90 -15.71
CA THR A 170 32.61 4.88 -16.79
C THR A 170 31.57 6.00 -16.81
N GLY A 171 30.36 5.76 -16.29
CA GLY A 171 29.21 6.65 -16.44
C GLY A 171 28.59 6.66 -17.85
N GLY A 172 29.13 5.87 -18.79
CA GLY A 172 28.60 5.73 -20.14
C GLY A 172 27.48 4.68 -20.23
N ASP A 173 26.94 4.47 -21.42
CA ASP A 173 25.89 3.47 -21.66
C ASP A 173 26.38 2.06 -21.28
N ALA A 174 25.58 1.35 -20.50
CA ALA A 174 25.87 -0.03 -20.15
C ALA A 174 25.73 -0.95 -21.39
N PRO A 175 26.57 -1.99 -21.51
CA PRO A 175 26.53 -2.89 -22.64
C PRO A 175 25.16 -3.61 -22.73
N PRO A 176 24.69 -3.99 -23.94
CA PRO A 176 23.37 -4.57 -24.14
C PRO A 176 23.06 -5.81 -23.30
N ASN A 177 24.08 -6.60 -22.94
CA ASN A 177 23.94 -7.79 -22.11
C ASN A 177 23.71 -7.50 -20.62
N ALA A 178 23.91 -6.25 -20.18
CA ALA A 178 23.58 -5.77 -18.85
C ALA A 178 22.20 -5.08 -18.81
N GLN A 179 21.54 -4.91 -19.97
CA GLN A 179 20.26 -4.25 -20.06
C GLN A 179 19.14 -5.26 -19.75
N PHE A 180 18.31 -4.90 -18.77
CA PHE A 180 17.17 -5.71 -18.39
C PHE A 180 16.06 -5.56 -19.45
N SER A 181 15.88 -6.58 -20.30
CA SER A 181 14.78 -6.56 -21.27
C SER A 181 13.48 -6.93 -20.54
N HIS A 182 12.78 -5.94 -19.98
CA HIS A 182 11.35 -6.14 -19.79
C HIS A 182 10.73 -6.23 -21.19
N LYS A 183 10.32 -7.44 -21.62
CA LYS A 183 9.31 -7.61 -22.68
C LYS A 183 7.96 -7.10 -22.15
N SER A 184 7.91 -5.85 -21.72
CA SER A 184 6.69 -5.19 -21.34
C SER A 184 6.04 -4.75 -22.65
N LYS A 185 4.88 -5.32 -22.97
CA LYS A 185 3.95 -4.67 -23.91
C LYS A 185 3.85 -3.21 -23.47
N VAL A 186 4.04 -2.25 -24.36
CA VAL A 186 3.94 -0.81 -24.04
C VAL A 186 2.72 -0.59 -23.15
N THR A 187 2.93 -0.45 -21.84
CA THR A 187 1.85 -0.28 -20.89
C THR A 187 1.50 1.19 -20.92
N LYS A 188 0.31 1.50 -21.43
CA LYS A 188 -0.29 2.81 -21.19
C LYS A 188 -0.39 2.99 -19.67
N ASN A 189 -0.14 4.19 -19.16
CA ASN A 189 -0.33 4.58 -17.76
C ASN A 189 0.66 3.93 -16.77
N VAL A 190 1.93 4.41 -16.78
CA VAL A 190 2.92 4.07 -15.74
C VAL A 190 3.21 5.33 -14.91
N PHE A 191 3.17 5.20 -13.58
CA PHE A 191 3.36 6.31 -12.65
C PHE A 191 4.44 5.99 -11.62
N SER A 192 5.07 7.04 -11.08
CA SER A 192 5.96 6.92 -9.94
C SER A 192 5.30 7.62 -8.75
N ALA A 193 4.83 6.84 -7.78
CA ALA A 193 4.15 7.34 -6.59
C ALA A 193 5.11 7.33 -5.40
N ASP A 194 5.16 8.41 -4.62
CA ASP A 194 5.77 8.33 -3.30
C ASP A 194 4.90 7.44 -2.39
N ARG A 195 5.52 6.48 -1.70
CA ARG A 195 4.80 5.51 -0.88
C ARG A 195 4.05 6.15 0.29
N ALA A 196 4.64 7.16 0.93
CA ALA A 196 3.99 7.86 2.05
C ALA A 196 2.79 8.64 1.53
N MET A 197 2.96 9.36 0.41
CA MET A 197 1.87 10.04 -0.30
C MET A 197 0.72 9.09 -0.65
N LEU A 198 1.03 7.95 -1.29
CA LEU A 198 0.01 6.96 -1.69
C LEU A 198 -0.69 6.36 -0.47
N ARG A 199 0.04 6.08 0.62
CA ARG A 199 -0.55 5.62 1.88
C ARG A 199 -1.48 6.68 2.47
N SER A 200 -1.07 7.95 2.53
CA SER A 200 -1.91 9.05 3.01
C SER A 200 -3.19 9.19 2.19
N LEU A 201 -3.11 9.09 0.87
CA LEU A 201 -4.28 9.10 0.00
C LEU A 201 -5.24 7.94 0.31
N LEU A 202 -4.70 6.74 0.55
CA LEU A 202 -5.52 5.56 0.88
C LEU A 202 -6.10 5.61 2.31
N LEU A 203 -5.58 6.47 3.18
CA LEU A 203 -6.12 6.75 4.50
C LEU A 203 -7.24 7.80 4.49
N THR A 204 -7.36 8.58 3.41
CA THR A 204 -8.39 9.61 3.27
C THR A 204 -9.79 9.01 3.46
N ASP A 205 -10.66 9.76 4.13
CA ASP A 205 -12.03 9.41 4.46
C ASP A 205 -12.23 8.19 5.38
N LEU A 206 -11.17 7.56 5.89
CA LEU A 206 -11.29 6.51 6.91
C LEU A 206 -11.48 7.12 8.31
N ASN A 207 -12.51 6.67 9.02
CA ASN A 207 -12.77 7.09 10.40
C ASN A 207 -12.18 6.12 11.44
N GLU A 208 -12.24 6.50 12.72
CA GLU A 208 -11.69 5.74 13.86
C GLU A 208 -12.26 4.32 14.03
N ASN A 209 -13.44 4.02 13.46
CA ASN A 209 -14.01 2.66 13.46
C ASN A 209 -13.53 1.83 12.26
N GLU A 210 -13.09 2.48 11.18
CA GLU A 210 -12.60 1.84 9.96
C GLU A 210 -11.10 1.57 10.02
N ILE A 211 -10.34 2.31 10.83
CA ILE A 211 -8.91 2.05 11.07
C ILE A 211 -8.52 2.25 12.54
N GLN A 212 -7.84 1.25 13.10
CA GLN A 212 -7.35 1.27 14.49
C GLN A 212 -5.83 1.01 14.54
N TYR A 213 -5.12 1.90 15.23
CA TYR A 213 -3.67 1.86 15.40
C TYR A 213 -3.24 1.18 16.72
N GLY A 214 -1.97 0.78 16.82
CA GLY A 214 -1.46 0.05 17.98
C GLY A 214 -2.05 -1.35 18.14
N MET A 215 -2.55 -1.94 17.05
CA MET A 215 -3.25 -3.21 16.99
C MET A 215 -2.36 -4.28 16.35
N ALA A 216 -1.29 -4.64 17.04
CA ALA A 216 -0.40 -5.72 16.60
C ALA A 216 -1.09 -7.09 16.73
N PHE A 217 -1.23 -7.82 15.63
CA PHE A 217 -1.86 -9.13 15.60
C PHE A 217 -1.08 -10.16 16.45
N LYS A 218 -1.80 -10.94 17.25
CA LYS A 218 -1.25 -12.04 18.05
C LYS A 218 -1.70 -13.40 17.51
N SER A 219 -3.01 -13.63 17.41
CA SER A 219 -3.58 -14.90 16.94
C SER A 219 -5.02 -14.73 16.47
N PHE A 220 -5.56 -15.71 15.75
CA PHE A 220 -7.00 -15.81 15.48
C PHE A 220 -7.60 -17.17 15.88
N HIS A 221 -8.92 -17.28 15.93
CA HIS A 221 -9.65 -18.53 16.03
C HIS A 221 -10.88 -18.48 15.15
N VAL A 222 -11.09 -19.52 14.33
CA VAL A 222 -12.33 -19.66 13.54
C VAL A 222 -13.32 -20.44 14.38
N GLN A 223 -14.42 -19.78 14.76
CA GLN A 223 -15.48 -20.35 15.56
C GLN A 223 -16.30 -21.38 14.75
N PRO A 224 -17.01 -22.32 15.42
CA PRO A 224 -17.86 -23.31 14.73
C PRO A 224 -18.97 -22.71 13.86
N ASN A 225 -19.37 -21.45 14.13
CA ASN A 225 -20.35 -20.70 13.34
C ASN A 225 -19.74 -20.04 12.08
N GLY A 226 -18.43 -20.22 11.83
CA GLY A 226 -17.69 -19.65 10.71
C GLY A 226 -17.09 -18.26 10.95
N ARG A 227 -17.43 -17.59 12.07
CA ARG A 227 -16.86 -16.26 12.41
C ARG A 227 -15.42 -16.38 12.86
N VAL A 228 -14.66 -15.30 12.66
CA VAL A 228 -13.25 -15.23 13.05
C VAL A 228 -13.10 -14.29 14.23
N GLU A 229 -12.51 -14.79 15.30
CA GLU A 229 -12.08 -14.02 16.46
C GLU A 229 -10.59 -13.73 16.34
N VAL A 230 -10.18 -12.48 16.49
CA VAL A 230 -8.79 -12.03 16.41
C VAL A 230 -8.35 -11.45 17.75
N THR A 231 -7.24 -11.96 18.27
CA THR A 231 -6.56 -11.45 19.46
C THR A 231 -5.36 -10.61 19.05
N PHE A 232 -5.22 -9.44 19.68
CA PHE A 232 -4.10 -8.53 19.51
C PHE A 232 -3.15 -8.58 20.71
N GLU A 233 -1.90 -8.11 20.54
CA GLU A 233 -0.87 -8.13 21.60
C GLU A 233 -1.26 -7.27 22.82
N ASN A 234 -2.05 -6.22 22.61
CA ASN A 234 -2.60 -5.39 23.67
C ASN A 234 -3.75 -6.05 24.46
N GLY A 235 -4.08 -7.31 24.15
CA GLY A 235 -5.14 -8.09 24.81
C GLY A 235 -6.55 -7.83 24.28
N LYS A 236 -6.74 -6.90 23.33
CA LYS A 236 -8.05 -6.71 22.69
C LYS A 236 -8.41 -7.93 21.83
N ILE A 237 -9.70 -8.24 21.83
CA ILE A 237 -10.29 -9.31 21.04
C ILE A 237 -11.39 -8.69 20.17
N VAL A 238 -11.39 -9.01 18.88
CA VAL A 238 -12.38 -8.51 17.92
C VAL A 238 -12.91 -9.67 17.09
N GLU A 239 -14.22 -9.69 16.85
CA GLU A 239 -14.86 -10.69 16.01
C GLU A 239 -15.33 -10.11 14.67
N GLY A 240 -15.24 -10.92 13.62
CA GLY A 240 -15.71 -10.58 12.28
C GLY A 240 -16.14 -11.82 11.50
N SER A 241 -16.55 -11.61 10.27
CA SER A 241 -17.02 -12.68 9.37
C SER A 241 -15.88 -13.21 8.52
N VAL A 242 -14.93 -12.35 8.18
CA VAL A 242 -13.73 -12.68 7.41
C VAL A 242 -12.51 -11.98 8.01
N LEU A 243 -11.36 -12.65 7.97
CA LEU A 243 -10.06 -12.09 8.29
C LEU A 243 -9.17 -12.06 7.03
N VAL A 244 -8.62 -10.89 6.71
CA VAL A 244 -7.66 -10.68 5.64
C VAL A 244 -6.31 -10.30 6.23
N GLY A 245 -5.31 -11.16 6.07
CA GLY A 245 -3.92 -10.85 6.41
C GLY A 245 -3.26 -10.01 5.32
N ALA A 246 -2.99 -8.75 5.63
CA ALA A 246 -2.26 -7.78 4.80
C ALA A 246 -1.01 -7.24 5.54
N ASP A 247 -0.47 -8.04 6.46
CA ASP A 247 0.55 -7.69 7.46
C ASP A 247 2.00 -7.88 6.98
N GLY A 248 2.17 -7.97 5.66
CA GLY A 248 3.47 -7.90 4.98
C GLY A 248 4.30 -9.18 5.05
N THR A 249 5.57 -9.06 4.67
CA THR A 249 6.47 -10.19 4.45
C THR A 249 6.56 -11.20 5.59
N THR A 250 6.61 -10.71 6.84
CA THR A 250 6.74 -11.56 8.05
C THR A 250 5.39 -11.91 8.68
N SER A 251 4.32 -11.88 7.87
CA SER A 251 2.93 -12.09 8.26
C SER A 251 2.76 -13.16 9.33
N ARG A 252 2.14 -12.76 10.45
CA ARG A 252 1.75 -13.67 11.53
C ARG A 252 0.45 -14.38 11.17
N VAL A 253 -0.43 -13.73 10.41
CA VAL A 253 -1.67 -14.34 9.90
C VAL A 253 -1.35 -15.52 8.99
N ARG A 254 -0.44 -15.36 8.02
CA ARG A 254 0.01 -16.46 7.13
C ARG A 254 0.56 -17.63 7.94
N ARG A 255 1.44 -17.35 8.89
CA ARG A 255 2.09 -18.37 9.71
C ARG A 255 1.11 -19.22 10.49
N GLN A 256 0.05 -18.62 11.02
CA GLN A 256 -0.99 -19.35 11.73
C GLN A 256 -1.95 -20.06 10.76
N TYR A 257 -2.34 -19.41 9.66
CA TYR A 257 -3.36 -19.94 8.76
C TYR A 257 -2.86 -21.10 7.92
N VAL A 258 -1.71 -20.92 7.25
CA VAL A 258 -1.19 -21.83 6.24
C VAL A 258 0.31 -22.07 6.43
N PRO A 259 0.74 -22.67 7.56
CA PRO A 259 2.14 -22.94 7.82
C PRO A 259 2.71 -23.89 6.73
N GLY A 260 3.67 -23.40 5.94
CA GLY A 260 4.38 -24.19 4.93
C GLY A 260 3.81 -24.13 3.50
N VAL A 261 2.68 -23.46 3.28
CA VAL A 261 2.12 -23.26 1.93
C VAL A 261 3.03 -22.39 1.06
N ALA A 262 3.56 -21.34 1.65
CA ALA A 262 4.48 -20.41 1.01
C ALA A 262 5.64 -20.16 1.98
N THR A 263 6.84 -20.57 1.57
CA THR A 263 8.02 -20.47 2.44
C THR A 263 8.71 -19.15 2.16
N LEU A 264 8.91 -18.34 3.20
CA LEU A 264 9.70 -17.13 3.06
C LEU A 264 11.17 -17.53 2.99
N LEU A 265 11.84 -17.10 1.93
CA LEU A 265 13.22 -17.40 1.62
C LEU A 265 14.10 -16.18 1.88
N ASP A 266 15.19 -16.40 2.61
CA ASP A 266 16.30 -15.48 2.70
C ASP A 266 17.08 -15.54 1.40
N THR A 267 17.19 -14.38 0.75
CA THR A 267 17.92 -14.31 -0.50
C THR A 267 19.40 -14.10 -0.29
N ASP A 268 19.90 -13.85 0.94
CA ASP A 268 21.26 -13.35 1.20
C ASP A 268 21.58 -12.08 0.38
N SER A 269 20.59 -11.22 0.18
CA SER A 269 20.72 -9.93 -0.52
C SER A 269 20.10 -8.79 0.29
N GLY A 270 20.57 -7.58 0.01
CA GLY A 270 20.14 -6.36 0.69
C GLY A 270 19.97 -5.19 -0.26
N ALA A 271 19.25 -4.17 0.21
CA ALA A 271 19.04 -2.93 -0.50
C ALA A 271 19.24 -1.74 0.44
N ILE A 272 19.97 -0.73 -0.01
CA ILE A 272 20.02 0.59 0.63
C ILE A 272 19.10 1.51 -0.14
N TYR A 273 18.12 2.06 0.56
CA TYR A 273 17.27 3.13 0.06
C TYR A 273 17.83 4.46 0.52
N GLY A 274 17.89 5.41 -0.39
CA GLY A 274 18.30 6.77 -0.09
C GLY A 274 17.60 7.81 -0.95
N LYS A 275 17.88 9.05 -0.60
CA LYS A 275 17.33 10.24 -1.26
C LYS A 275 18.42 11.29 -1.36
N THR A 276 18.51 11.90 -2.54
CA THR A 276 19.49 12.94 -2.85
C THR A 276 18.73 14.17 -3.34
N LEU A 277 19.00 15.32 -2.74
CA LEU A 277 18.36 16.57 -3.16
C LEU A 277 18.80 16.91 -4.59
N LEU A 278 17.86 17.38 -5.39
CA LEU A 278 18.13 17.83 -6.75
C LEU A 278 18.83 19.20 -6.69
N THR A 279 20.08 19.23 -7.12
CA THR A 279 20.82 20.47 -7.40
C THR A 279 20.97 20.64 -8.91
N PRO A 280 21.19 21.86 -9.43
CA PRO A 280 21.45 22.07 -10.86
C PRO A 280 22.61 21.22 -11.40
N GLU A 281 23.57 20.89 -10.54
CA GLU A 281 24.69 20.00 -10.86
C GLU A 281 24.20 18.56 -11.08
N ILE A 282 23.43 17.99 -10.14
CA ILE A 282 22.85 16.65 -10.30
C ILE A 282 21.91 16.58 -11.52
N GLU A 283 21.11 17.62 -11.75
CA GLU A 283 20.23 17.72 -12.93
C GLU A 283 21.01 17.79 -14.25
N SER A 284 22.25 18.29 -14.24
CA SER A 284 23.09 18.34 -15.46
C SER A 284 23.64 16.97 -15.88
N PHE A 285 23.78 16.04 -14.94
CA PHE A 285 24.35 14.71 -15.19
C PHE A 285 23.30 13.64 -15.44
N PHE A 286 22.10 13.77 -14.87
CA PHE A 286 21.08 12.75 -14.92
C PHE A 286 19.79 13.26 -15.56
N GLU A 287 19.36 12.57 -16.62
CA GLU A 287 18.00 12.73 -17.14
C GLU A 287 17.00 12.25 -16.09
N THR A 288 16.26 13.17 -15.48
CA THR A 288 15.32 12.84 -14.39
C THR A 288 13.96 12.34 -14.88
N ASP A 289 13.73 12.27 -16.20
CA ASP A 289 12.39 11.98 -16.74
C ASP A 289 12.14 10.47 -16.96
N SER A 290 13.16 9.62 -16.78
CA SER A 290 13.07 8.15 -16.85
C SER A 290 13.82 7.47 -15.70
N THR A 291 13.54 6.19 -15.45
CA THR A 291 14.31 5.39 -14.47
C THR A 291 15.69 5.11 -15.03
N THR A 292 16.73 5.40 -14.25
CA THR A 292 18.11 5.09 -14.60
C THR A 292 18.60 3.91 -13.76
N MET A 293 19.14 2.89 -14.42
CA MET A 293 19.80 1.75 -13.80
C MET A 293 21.29 1.85 -14.02
N VAL A 294 22.06 1.95 -12.95
CA VAL A 294 23.51 1.86 -12.99
C VAL A 294 23.93 0.45 -12.61
N ILE A 295 24.76 -0.18 -13.42
CA ILE A 295 25.26 -1.53 -13.20
C ILE A 295 26.76 -1.48 -12.90
N SER A 296 27.16 -2.09 -11.78
CA SER A 296 28.55 -2.43 -11.48
C SER A 296 28.73 -3.93 -11.72
N LYS A 297 29.81 -4.34 -12.38
CA LYS A 297 30.13 -5.77 -12.62
C LYS A 297 31.09 -6.36 -11.59
N SER A 298 31.88 -5.53 -10.92
CA SER A 298 32.90 -5.98 -9.98
C SER A 298 33.03 -5.00 -8.80
N PRO A 299 32.36 -5.27 -7.66
CA PRO A 299 31.39 -6.36 -7.45
C PRO A 299 30.08 -6.11 -8.19
N MET A 300 29.29 -7.19 -8.39
CA MET A 300 28.00 -7.09 -9.06
C MET A 300 26.97 -6.37 -8.18
N MET A 301 26.58 -5.16 -8.60
CA MET A 301 25.65 -4.29 -7.88
C MET A 301 24.78 -3.52 -8.87
N SER A 302 23.57 -3.18 -8.46
CA SER A 302 22.66 -2.33 -9.24
C SER A 302 22.20 -1.13 -8.41
N LEU A 303 22.35 0.07 -8.95
CA LEU A 303 21.67 1.26 -8.44
C LEU A 303 20.48 1.58 -9.34
N VAL A 304 19.28 1.64 -8.76
CA VAL A 304 18.07 2.09 -9.44
C VAL A 304 17.75 3.50 -8.98
N MET A 305 17.73 4.46 -9.88
CA MET A 305 17.33 5.84 -9.62
C MET A 305 15.97 6.09 -10.27
N GLU A 306 14.99 6.46 -9.44
CA GLU A 306 13.63 6.72 -9.90
C GLU A 306 13.50 8.14 -10.49
N PRO A 307 12.66 8.31 -11.53
CA PRO A 307 12.48 9.60 -12.19
C PRO A 307 11.92 10.64 -11.23
N ARG A 308 12.21 11.91 -11.49
CA ARG A 308 11.60 13.06 -10.82
C ARG A 308 10.10 13.06 -11.10
N CYS A 309 9.35 13.21 -10.02
CA CYS A 309 7.92 13.46 -10.11
C CYS A 309 7.70 14.94 -10.45
N LYS A 310 7.29 15.25 -11.68
CA LYS A 310 6.74 16.57 -12.01
C LYS A 310 5.31 16.63 -11.46
N ILE A 311 5.19 16.94 -10.17
CA ILE A 311 3.89 17.13 -9.52
C ILE A 311 3.21 18.33 -10.20
N GLN A 312 2.02 18.13 -10.77
CA GLN A 312 1.24 19.20 -11.42
C GLN A 312 0.33 19.95 -10.43
N ALA A 313 0.46 19.66 -9.13
CA ALA A 313 -0.32 20.27 -8.06
C ALA A 313 0.55 21.22 -7.20
N ASP A 314 -0.07 22.28 -6.69
CA ASP A 314 0.50 23.07 -5.59
C ASP A 314 0.57 22.17 -4.35
N LEU A 315 1.77 21.91 -3.83
CA LEU A 315 2.01 21.07 -2.64
C LEU A 315 1.18 21.53 -1.43
N LYS A 316 0.77 22.81 -1.38
CA LYS A 316 -0.12 23.34 -0.34
C LYS A 316 -1.53 22.74 -0.39
N GLU A 317 -2.05 22.44 -1.57
CA GLU A 317 -3.38 21.83 -1.73
C GLU A 317 -3.35 20.37 -1.23
N PHE A 318 -2.26 19.63 -1.47
CA PHE A 318 -2.08 18.26 -0.96
C PHE A 318 -1.85 18.21 0.56
N ALA A 319 -1.10 19.17 1.13
CA ALA A 319 -0.89 19.26 2.58
C ALA A 319 -2.20 19.55 3.32
N THR A 320 -3.09 20.32 2.68
CA THR A 320 -4.42 20.63 3.20
C THR A 320 -5.36 19.42 3.17
N ILE A 321 -5.21 18.52 2.18
CA ILE A 321 -6.06 17.32 2.02
C ILE A 321 -5.58 16.16 2.90
N SER A 322 -4.26 15.97 3.02
CA SER A 322 -3.66 14.80 3.70
C SER A 322 -3.45 14.97 5.20
N ASN A 323 -3.69 16.17 5.76
CA ASN A 323 -3.50 16.49 7.19
C ASN A 323 -2.11 16.05 7.72
N SER A 324 -1.11 16.02 6.83
CA SER A 324 0.22 15.46 7.05
C SER A 324 1.26 16.44 6.51
N ASP A 325 2.37 16.62 7.24
CA ASP A 325 3.56 17.32 6.73
C ASP A 325 4.20 16.46 5.64
N ILE A 326 3.78 16.66 4.39
CA ILE A 326 4.35 15.94 3.26
C ILE A 326 5.78 16.47 3.09
N PRO A 327 6.80 15.59 2.99
CA PRO A 327 8.15 16.01 2.62
C PRO A 327 8.11 16.78 1.29
N ASP A 328 9.06 17.68 1.04
CA ASP A 328 9.21 18.32 -0.27
C ASP A 328 9.44 17.25 -1.36
N LEU A 329 8.34 16.80 -2.00
CA LEU A 329 8.31 15.67 -2.93
C LEU A 329 8.96 16.00 -4.29
N GLN A 330 9.24 17.28 -4.55
CA GLN A 330 9.64 17.77 -5.88
C GLN A 330 11.16 17.82 -6.07
N ASN A 331 11.92 17.98 -4.98
CA ASN A 331 13.34 18.32 -5.05
C ASN A 331 14.27 17.18 -4.64
N TYR A 332 13.93 15.91 -4.90
CA TYR A 332 14.85 14.80 -4.70
C TYR A 332 14.74 13.68 -5.74
N ILE A 333 15.85 12.97 -5.92
CA ILE A 333 15.94 11.65 -6.56
C ILE A 333 15.87 10.60 -5.46
N CYS A 334 14.98 9.62 -5.63
CA CYS A 334 14.97 8.42 -4.79
C CYS A 334 15.79 7.35 -5.50
N TRP A 335 16.65 6.68 -4.76
CA TRP A 335 17.50 5.65 -5.31
C TRP A 335 17.57 4.43 -4.40
N VAL A 336 17.85 3.29 -5.01
CA VAL A 336 17.99 1.99 -4.35
C VAL A 336 19.26 1.32 -4.84
N LEU A 337 20.24 1.13 -3.94
CA LEU A 337 21.45 0.37 -4.22
C LEU A 337 21.23 -1.07 -3.75
N ILE A 338 21.35 -2.03 -4.66
CA ILE A 338 21.03 -3.45 -4.44
C ILE A 338 22.27 -4.29 -4.69
N ALA A 339 22.57 -5.20 -3.76
CA ALA A 339 23.70 -6.11 -3.85
C ALA A 339 23.46 -7.40 -3.03
N ARG A 340 24.39 -8.35 -3.15
CA ARG A 340 24.50 -9.50 -2.22
C ARG A 340 24.89 -9.01 -0.82
N ALA A 341 24.39 -9.68 0.22
CA ALA A 341 24.62 -9.35 1.63
C ALA A 341 26.11 -9.20 1.97
N GLN A 342 26.96 -10.07 1.42
CA GLN A 342 28.41 -10.06 1.61
C GLN A 342 29.09 -8.72 1.21
N HIS A 343 28.47 -7.95 0.31
CA HIS A 343 29.02 -6.65 -0.13
C HIS A 343 28.66 -5.50 0.82
N PHE A 344 27.76 -5.72 1.78
CA PHE A 344 27.40 -4.75 2.81
C PHE A 344 28.22 -4.93 4.12
N HIS A 345 29.02 -5.98 4.23
CA HIS A 345 29.85 -6.23 5.40
C HIS A 345 31.08 -5.30 5.41
N ARG A 346 31.36 -4.63 6.53
CA ARG A 346 32.53 -3.76 6.69
C ARG A 346 33.79 -4.54 7.10
N ASN A 347 33.59 -5.71 7.71
CA ASN A 347 34.61 -6.65 8.15
C ASN A 347 34.03 -8.08 8.23
N GLU A 348 34.87 -9.09 8.42
CA GLU A 348 34.46 -10.50 8.54
C GLU A 348 33.54 -10.79 9.74
N GLU A 349 33.49 -9.88 10.73
CA GLU A 349 32.66 -10.00 11.93
C GLU A 349 31.26 -9.37 11.78
N THR A 350 31.00 -8.58 10.73
CA THR A 350 29.70 -7.93 10.53
C THR A 350 28.65 -8.99 10.22
N THR A 351 27.64 -9.13 11.08
CA THR A 351 26.52 -10.04 10.83
C THR A 351 25.41 -9.35 10.05
N VAL A 352 24.54 -10.14 9.42
CA VAL A 352 23.32 -9.64 8.76
C VAL A 352 22.40 -8.90 9.75
N GLN A 353 22.42 -9.27 11.04
CA GLN A 353 21.64 -8.59 12.08
C GLN A 353 22.16 -7.18 12.38
N ASP A 354 23.47 -6.97 12.27
CA ASP A 354 24.09 -5.67 12.46
C ASP A 354 23.66 -4.68 11.37
N LEU A 355 23.45 -5.16 10.14
CA LEU A 355 22.96 -4.35 9.02
C LEU A 355 21.58 -3.73 9.30
N PHE A 356 20.67 -4.46 9.98
CA PHE A 356 19.34 -3.94 10.36
C PHE A 356 19.36 -2.95 11.51
N SER A 357 20.44 -2.95 12.28
CA SER A 357 20.60 -2.12 13.48
C SER A 357 21.34 -0.83 13.17
N MET A 358 21.79 -0.64 11.92
CA MET A 358 22.51 0.54 11.49
C MET A 358 21.62 1.79 11.57
N THR A 359 22.20 2.87 12.09
CA THR A 359 21.59 4.20 12.01
C THR A 359 21.58 4.69 10.56
N PRO A 360 20.66 5.61 10.20
CA PRO A 360 20.64 6.19 8.85
C PRO A 360 22.01 6.74 8.39
N ALA A 361 22.75 7.40 9.29
CA ALA A 361 24.10 7.88 9.01
C ALA A 361 25.11 6.75 8.73
N GLN A 362 25.02 5.62 9.43
CA GLN A 362 25.87 4.45 9.16
C GLN A 362 25.54 3.84 7.80
N VAL A 363 24.25 3.76 7.43
CA VAL A 363 23.81 3.28 6.12
C VAL A 363 24.29 4.20 4.99
N ALA A 364 24.22 5.53 5.18
CA ALA A 364 24.72 6.51 4.21
C ALA A 364 26.24 6.42 4.02
N ASN A 365 26.99 6.20 5.11
CA ASN A 365 28.44 5.98 5.01
C ASN A 365 28.77 4.66 4.29
N LEU A 366 27.98 3.61 4.53
CA LEU A 366 28.15 2.33 3.85
C LEU A 366 27.94 2.47 2.34
N SER A 367 26.90 3.17 1.89
CA SER A 367 26.67 3.39 0.46
C SER A 367 27.83 4.17 -0.19
N ASN A 368 28.33 5.23 0.47
CA ASN A 368 29.52 5.96 0.01
C ASN A 368 30.77 5.08 -0.09
N ASP A 369 31.02 4.23 0.91
CA ASP A 369 32.14 3.30 0.92
C ASP A 369 32.05 2.28 -0.24
N MET A 370 30.85 1.74 -0.49
CA MET A 370 30.60 0.75 -1.55
C MET A 370 30.76 1.32 -2.97
N THR A 371 30.58 2.64 -3.15
CA THR A 371 30.62 3.30 -4.46
C THR A 371 31.82 4.22 -4.64
N ARG A 372 32.87 4.08 -3.81
CA ARG A 372 34.05 4.96 -3.81
C ARG A 372 34.76 5.02 -5.18
N ASP A 373 34.85 3.87 -5.85
CA ASP A 373 35.55 3.70 -7.12
C ASP A 373 34.63 3.88 -8.35
N TRP A 374 33.37 4.27 -8.14
CA TRP A 374 32.44 4.58 -9.23
C TRP A 374 32.80 5.94 -9.85
N CYS A 375 32.31 6.18 -11.07
CA CYS A 375 32.59 7.44 -11.76
C CYS A 375 32.10 8.64 -10.92
N PRO A 376 32.79 9.79 -10.97
CA PRO A 376 32.46 10.94 -10.13
C PRO A 376 31.00 11.39 -10.27
N GLN A 377 30.44 11.34 -11.48
CA GLN A 377 29.04 11.74 -11.73
C GLN A 377 28.07 10.86 -10.93
N ILE A 378 28.22 9.54 -10.96
CA ILE A 378 27.31 8.63 -10.23
C ILE A 378 27.59 8.67 -8.74
N ARG A 379 28.86 8.77 -8.33
CA ARG A 379 29.25 8.88 -6.92
C ARG A 379 28.65 10.13 -6.26
N SER A 380 28.50 11.22 -7.00
CA SER A 380 27.89 12.47 -6.50
C SER A 380 26.48 12.28 -5.92
N ILE A 381 25.72 11.28 -6.38
CA ILE A 381 24.39 10.95 -5.83
C ILE A 381 24.50 10.55 -4.36
N PHE A 382 25.51 9.76 -4.00
CA PHE A 382 25.74 9.30 -2.64
C PHE A 382 26.41 10.37 -1.78
N GLU A 383 27.32 11.16 -2.35
CA GLU A 383 28.01 12.24 -1.63
C GLU A 383 27.05 13.37 -1.22
N ASN A 384 25.99 13.61 -2.01
CA ASN A 384 24.97 14.63 -1.75
C ASN A 384 23.66 14.07 -1.15
N GLN A 385 23.65 12.80 -0.70
CA GLN A 385 22.47 12.19 -0.10
C GLN A 385 22.11 12.84 1.24
N ALA A 386 20.84 12.85 1.61
CA ALA A 386 20.40 13.21 2.97
C ALA A 386 20.55 11.97 3.89
N PRO A 387 21.51 11.94 4.84
CA PRO A 387 21.79 10.72 5.60
C PRO A 387 20.61 10.23 6.44
N GLU A 388 19.77 11.14 6.93
CA GLU A 388 18.56 10.85 7.70
C GLU A 388 17.49 10.08 6.93
N TRP A 389 17.57 10.04 5.60
CA TRP A 389 16.64 9.32 4.72
C TRP A 389 17.20 7.97 4.25
N SER A 390 18.37 7.58 4.73
CA SER A 390 19.02 6.33 4.36
C SER A 390 18.51 5.16 5.21
N SER A 391 18.20 4.03 4.57
CA SER A 391 17.74 2.83 5.27
C SER A 391 18.15 1.56 4.55
N PHE A 392 18.56 0.55 5.33
CA PHE A 392 18.88 -0.77 4.83
C PHE A 392 17.68 -1.71 4.98
N LEU A 393 17.38 -2.49 3.94
CA LEU A 393 16.34 -3.51 3.93
C LEU A 393 16.89 -4.84 3.44
N ARG A 394 16.45 -5.93 4.08
CA ARG A 394 16.67 -7.29 3.60
C ARG A 394 15.83 -7.49 2.38
N ILE A 395 16.40 -8.15 1.39
CA ILE A 395 15.58 -8.71 0.33
C ILE A 395 15.16 -10.11 0.76
N SER A 396 13.87 -10.39 0.69
CA SER A 396 13.32 -11.73 0.87
C SER A 396 12.35 -11.99 -0.26
N THR A 397 12.11 -13.26 -0.55
CA THR A 397 11.12 -13.66 -1.55
C THR A 397 10.38 -14.87 -1.04
N MET A 398 9.15 -15.05 -1.48
CA MET A 398 8.43 -16.30 -1.25
C MET A 398 8.92 -17.36 -2.23
N SER A 399 8.74 -18.64 -1.89
CA SER A 399 8.91 -19.74 -2.86
C SER A 399 7.95 -19.56 -4.06
N PRO A 400 8.41 -19.77 -5.31
CA PRO A 400 7.60 -19.51 -6.51
C PRO A 400 6.40 -20.44 -6.66
N ASP A 401 6.43 -21.64 -6.08
CA ASP A 401 5.27 -22.55 -6.06
C ASP A 401 4.39 -22.22 -4.84
N ILE A 402 3.42 -21.32 -5.03
CA ILE A 402 2.39 -21.06 -4.02
C ILE A 402 1.41 -22.24 -4.03
N ARG A 403 1.64 -23.20 -3.13
CA ARG A 403 0.87 -24.44 -3.05
C ARG A 403 -0.61 -24.17 -2.77
N HIS A 404 -1.47 -25.10 -3.16
CA HIS A 404 -2.90 -25.04 -2.84
C HIS A 404 -3.15 -25.25 -1.34
N TRP A 405 -4.12 -24.54 -0.77
CA TRP A 405 -4.71 -24.80 0.55
C TRP A 405 -6.23 -24.79 0.47
N GLN A 406 -6.88 -25.40 1.47
CA GLN A 406 -8.32 -25.34 1.60
C GLN A 406 -8.75 -23.93 2.01
N PRO A 407 -9.60 -23.23 1.22
CA PRO A 407 -10.09 -21.91 1.57
C PRO A 407 -10.89 -21.92 2.89
N SER A 408 -10.91 -20.77 3.58
CA SER A 408 -11.67 -20.57 4.81
C SER A 408 -12.19 -19.13 4.88
N THR A 409 -12.76 -18.71 6.01
CA THR A 409 -13.06 -17.29 6.28
C THR A 409 -11.82 -16.46 6.60
N VAL A 410 -10.62 -17.04 6.47
CA VAL A 410 -9.33 -16.36 6.54
C VAL A 410 -8.67 -16.38 5.16
N THR A 411 -8.07 -15.26 4.75
CA THR A 411 -7.28 -15.17 3.52
C THR A 411 -6.11 -14.19 3.66
N LEU A 412 -5.28 -14.06 2.62
CA LEU A 412 -4.06 -13.27 2.61
C LEU A 412 -3.94 -12.45 1.33
N ILE A 413 -3.40 -11.23 1.42
CA ILE A 413 -3.11 -10.37 0.26
C ILE A 413 -1.69 -9.77 0.35
N GLY A 414 -1.14 -9.36 -0.78
CA GLY A 414 0.14 -8.66 -0.85
C GLY A 414 1.31 -9.52 -0.39
N ASP A 415 2.32 -8.85 0.16
CA ASP A 415 3.53 -9.49 0.68
C ASP A 415 3.24 -10.54 1.78
N ALA A 416 2.04 -10.53 2.37
CA ALA A 416 1.63 -11.56 3.31
C ALA A 416 1.54 -12.96 2.69
N VAL A 417 1.43 -13.10 1.37
CA VAL A 417 1.40 -14.40 0.68
C VAL A 417 2.38 -14.51 -0.47
N HIS A 418 2.70 -13.42 -1.17
CA HIS A 418 3.57 -13.45 -2.34
C HIS A 418 4.65 -12.38 -2.29
N THR A 419 5.36 -12.24 -1.16
CA THR A 419 6.55 -11.36 -1.09
C THR A 419 7.48 -11.63 -2.26
N MET A 420 7.90 -10.57 -2.96
CA MET A 420 8.74 -10.64 -4.16
C MET A 420 10.04 -9.89 -3.94
N ALA A 421 11.10 -10.31 -4.63
CA ALA A 421 12.32 -9.52 -4.70
C ALA A 421 12.05 -8.16 -5.40
N PRO A 422 12.79 -7.08 -5.08
CA PRO A 422 12.61 -5.78 -5.70
C PRO A 422 12.77 -5.82 -7.23
N ALA A 423 11.63 -5.77 -7.93
CA ALA A 423 11.55 -5.69 -9.39
C ALA A 423 10.42 -4.76 -9.85
N GLY A 424 9.91 -3.89 -8.95
CA GLY A 424 8.81 -2.97 -9.23
C GLY A 424 7.42 -3.60 -9.36
N ILE A 425 7.27 -4.89 -9.00
CA ILE A 425 6.00 -5.63 -9.18
C ILE A 425 5.19 -5.83 -7.90
N GLY A 426 5.82 -6.02 -6.74
CA GLY A 426 5.14 -6.46 -5.51
C GLY A 426 3.97 -5.56 -5.07
N CYS A 427 4.17 -4.22 -5.10
CA CYS A 427 3.10 -3.29 -4.74
C CYS A 427 1.92 -3.35 -5.73
N ASN A 428 2.17 -3.54 -7.02
CA ASN A 428 1.12 -3.66 -8.03
C ASN A 428 0.33 -4.94 -7.83
N THR A 429 1.00 -6.04 -7.49
CA THR A 429 0.35 -7.31 -7.14
C THR A 429 -0.54 -7.15 -5.91
N ALA A 430 -0.08 -6.46 -4.87
CA ALA A 430 -0.89 -6.17 -3.68
C ALA A 430 -2.13 -5.30 -3.97
N LEU A 431 -2.02 -4.34 -4.90
CA LEU A 431 -3.15 -3.54 -5.37
C LEU A 431 -4.13 -4.40 -6.18
N ARG A 432 -3.63 -5.26 -7.05
CA ARG A 432 -4.43 -6.22 -7.84
C ARG A 432 -5.19 -7.20 -6.94
N ASP A 433 -4.57 -7.67 -5.85
CA ASP A 433 -5.26 -8.49 -4.85
C ASP A 433 -6.47 -7.76 -4.28
N ALA A 434 -6.27 -6.52 -3.83
CA ALA A 434 -7.31 -5.69 -3.23
C ALA A 434 -8.47 -5.45 -4.21
N GLN A 435 -8.18 -5.16 -5.48
CA GLN A 435 -9.20 -4.99 -6.52
C GLN A 435 -10.00 -6.28 -6.72
N MET A 436 -9.31 -7.41 -6.84
CA MET A 436 -9.94 -8.70 -7.13
C MET A 436 -10.80 -9.19 -5.97
N LEU A 437 -10.30 -9.09 -4.75
CA LEU A 437 -11.04 -9.50 -3.56
C LEU A 437 -12.24 -8.58 -3.31
N THR A 438 -12.11 -7.27 -3.52
CA THR A 438 -13.24 -6.32 -3.47
C THR A 438 -14.32 -6.72 -4.47
N LYS A 439 -13.93 -7.00 -5.72
CA LYS A 439 -14.84 -7.43 -6.78
C LYS A 439 -15.60 -8.69 -6.38
N TYR A 440 -14.92 -9.74 -5.92
CA TYR A 440 -15.58 -10.98 -5.56
C TYR A 440 -16.48 -10.84 -4.33
N PHE A 441 -16.08 -10.06 -3.33
CA PHE A 441 -16.98 -9.75 -2.20
C PHE A 441 -18.23 -8.98 -2.62
N TYR A 442 -18.11 -8.07 -3.59
CA TYR A 442 -19.27 -7.35 -4.11
C TYR A 442 -20.19 -8.24 -4.96
N GLU A 443 -19.62 -9.07 -5.86
CA GLU A 443 -20.40 -9.89 -6.80
C GLU A 443 -20.97 -11.17 -6.19
N MET A 444 -20.23 -11.81 -5.28
CA MET A 444 -20.56 -13.13 -4.73
C MET A 444 -20.99 -13.07 -3.26
N GLY A 445 -20.83 -11.91 -2.61
CA GLY A 445 -20.97 -11.76 -1.17
C GLY A 445 -19.67 -12.06 -0.42
N VAL A 446 -19.51 -11.42 0.75
CA VAL A 446 -18.37 -11.65 1.63
C VAL A 446 -18.47 -13.05 2.24
N GLY A 447 -17.51 -13.91 1.94
CA GLY A 447 -17.48 -15.26 2.48
C GLY A 447 -16.54 -16.19 1.73
N LEU A 448 -16.71 -17.49 2.01
CA LEU A 448 -15.82 -18.55 1.56
C LEU A 448 -15.70 -18.63 0.03
N ASP A 449 -16.81 -18.53 -0.71
CA ASP A 449 -16.81 -18.70 -2.17
C ASP A 449 -16.01 -17.59 -2.88
N ALA A 450 -16.17 -16.34 -2.42
CA ALA A 450 -15.39 -15.20 -2.91
C ALA A 450 -13.90 -15.36 -2.62
N ILE A 451 -13.56 -15.86 -1.42
CA ILE A 451 -12.18 -16.13 -1.02
C ILE A 451 -11.59 -17.26 -1.88
N ALA A 452 -12.31 -18.37 -2.06
CA ALA A 452 -11.85 -19.49 -2.86
C ALA A 452 -11.55 -19.06 -4.31
N GLN A 453 -12.45 -18.26 -4.89
CA GLN A 453 -12.27 -17.71 -6.24
C GLN A 453 -11.08 -16.74 -6.31
N TYR A 454 -10.92 -15.87 -5.32
CA TYR A 454 -9.76 -14.98 -5.20
C TYR A 454 -8.44 -15.77 -5.14
N GLU A 455 -8.34 -16.70 -4.19
CA GLU A 455 -7.12 -17.46 -3.93
C GLU A 455 -6.73 -18.36 -5.13
N HIS A 456 -7.71 -18.89 -5.86
CA HIS A 456 -7.46 -19.63 -7.10
C HIS A 456 -6.69 -18.79 -8.13
N ASN A 457 -7.15 -17.56 -8.38
CA ASN A 457 -6.51 -16.66 -9.33
C ASN A 457 -5.19 -16.11 -8.79
N MET A 458 -5.17 -15.74 -7.51
CA MET A 458 -3.99 -15.16 -6.85
C MET A 458 -2.79 -16.08 -6.85
N ARG A 459 -2.97 -17.37 -6.59
CA ARG A 459 -1.86 -18.32 -6.64
C ARG A 459 -1.17 -18.33 -8.00
N GLN A 460 -1.92 -18.21 -9.09
CA GLN A 460 -1.34 -18.20 -10.43
C GLN A 460 -0.49 -16.95 -10.68
N TYR A 461 -1.08 -15.75 -10.59
CA TYR A 461 -0.32 -14.53 -10.88
C TYR A 461 0.72 -14.19 -9.81
N GLY A 462 0.51 -14.63 -8.56
CA GLY A 462 1.48 -14.50 -7.48
C GLY A 462 2.73 -15.34 -7.73
N SER A 463 2.56 -16.60 -8.13
CA SER A 463 3.67 -17.52 -8.50
C SER A 463 4.44 -17.01 -9.72
N GLU A 464 3.73 -16.53 -10.75
CA GLU A 464 4.32 -15.89 -11.92
C GLU A 464 5.11 -14.63 -11.53
N GLY A 465 4.54 -13.77 -10.68
CA GLY A 465 5.20 -12.55 -10.19
C GLY A 465 6.48 -12.85 -9.42
N ILE A 466 6.45 -13.81 -8.50
CA ILE A 466 7.65 -14.25 -7.77
C ILE A 466 8.73 -14.69 -8.76
N SER A 467 8.39 -15.56 -9.71
CA SER A 467 9.35 -16.09 -10.70
C SER A 467 9.98 -14.96 -11.52
N ILE A 468 9.17 -14.01 -12.00
CA ILE A 468 9.65 -12.82 -12.73
C ILE A 468 10.60 -11.99 -11.86
N SER A 469 10.28 -11.76 -10.58
CA SER A 469 11.17 -11.00 -9.68
C SER A 469 12.49 -11.70 -9.41
N MET A 470 12.49 -13.03 -9.35
CA MET A 470 13.68 -13.82 -9.12
C MET A 470 14.62 -13.76 -10.33
N ASP A 471 14.07 -13.93 -11.54
CA ASP A 471 14.85 -13.77 -12.77
C ASP A 471 15.40 -12.34 -12.91
N ALA A 472 14.64 -11.34 -12.45
CA ALA A 472 15.14 -9.98 -12.33
C ALA A 472 16.31 -9.84 -11.37
N GLY A 473 16.19 -10.42 -10.18
CA GLY A 473 17.26 -10.39 -9.19
C GLY A 473 18.54 -11.08 -9.67
N LYS A 474 18.44 -12.17 -10.43
CA LYS A 474 19.60 -12.88 -11.00
C LYS A 474 20.42 -11.95 -11.89
N MET A 475 19.76 -11.20 -12.77
CA MET A 475 20.44 -10.27 -13.68
C MET A 475 20.91 -8.98 -12.99
N MET A 476 20.21 -8.50 -11.96
CA MET A 476 20.53 -7.23 -11.33
C MET A 476 21.65 -7.33 -10.28
N TYR A 477 21.70 -8.40 -9.51
CA TYR A 477 22.63 -8.50 -8.37
C TYR A 477 23.04 -9.94 -8.06
N ASN A 478 22.99 -10.83 -9.06
CA ASN A 478 23.36 -12.25 -8.92
C ASN A 478 22.57 -12.96 -7.80
N LEU A 479 21.25 -12.73 -7.75
CA LEU A 479 20.37 -13.46 -6.85
C LEU A 479 20.56 -14.99 -7.02
N PRO A 480 20.69 -15.77 -5.92
CA PRO A 480 20.86 -17.21 -5.99
C PRO A 480 19.61 -17.93 -6.55
N GLY A 481 19.76 -19.20 -6.91
CA GLY A 481 18.64 -20.10 -7.18
C GLY A 481 17.83 -20.38 -5.90
N VAL A 482 16.59 -20.85 -6.04
CA VAL A 482 15.71 -21.17 -4.90
C VAL A 482 16.35 -22.23 -4.00
N GLU A 483 17.01 -23.20 -4.62
CA GLU A 483 17.73 -24.32 -4.02
C GLU A 483 18.85 -23.91 -3.06
N ASP A 484 19.44 -22.74 -3.29
CA ASP A 484 20.52 -22.18 -2.47
C ASP A 484 20.01 -21.21 -1.40
N MET A 485 18.72 -20.84 -1.46
CA MET A 485 18.11 -19.93 -0.48
C MET A 485 17.71 -20.67 0.79
N ARG A 486 17.85 -19.98 1.92
CA ARG A 486 17.50 -20.54 3.24
C ARG A 486 16.08 -20.15 3.63
N ALA A 487 15.33 -21.09 4.17
CA ALA A 487 14.03 -20.77 4.76
C ALA A 487 14.21 -19.85 5.98
N VAL A 488 13.44 -18.76 6.05
CA VAL A 488 13.42 -17.87 7.21
C VAL A 488 12.68 -18.57 8.35
N VAL A 489 13.41 -18.84 9.43
CA VAL A 489 12.85 -19.34 10.70
C VAL A 489 12.57 -18.14 11.59
N TYR A 490 11.39 -18.11 12.21
CA TYR A 490 10.84 -16.96 12.94
C TYR A 490 10.96 -17.05 14.44
#